data_AF-A0A2A4MLS7-F1
#
_entry.id   AF-A0A2A4MLS7-F1
#
_cell.length_a   1.000
_cell.length_b   1.000
_cell.length_c   1.000
_cell.angle_alpha   90.00
_cell.angle_beta   90.00
_cell.angle_gamma   90.00
#
_symmetry.space_group_name_H-M   'P 1'
#
loop_
_entity.id
_entity.type
_entity.pdbx_description
1 polymer ?
#
loop_
_entity_poly.entity_id
_entity_poly.type
_entity_poly.pdbx_seq_one_letter_code
_entity_poly.pdbx_strand_id
1 'polypeptide(L)'
;MLAKSDYKLTPDSRGAAWDALLYLPVVVLLGAYSLVLWYQNNQMFAYLLMFLACFMGFIGGNRILSGRLMLLPSAPIALSVSKQHVTIGLRNNEQVSLAKEVRFFSDYAGKSFGLTGVDMSGKKRQYVFHRGQFESQAIYDDALASLRVYK
;
A
#
# COMPACT_ATOMS: atom_id res chain seq x y z
N MET A 1 -9.57 -23.92 -21.20
CA MET A 1 -9.91 -22.88 -20.20
C MET A 1 -8.70 -22.70 -19.29
N LEU A 2 -7.99 -21.58 -19.39
CA LEU A 2 -6.81 -21.31 -18.57
C LEU A 2 -7.26 -20.87 -17.17
N ALA A 3 -6.73 -21.51 -16.13
CA ALA A 3 -7.05 -21.19 -14.74
C ALA A 3 -6.69 -19.72 -14.46
N LYS A 4 -7.72 -18.93 -14.14
CA LYS A 4 -7.63 -17.55 -13.68
C LYS A 4 -7.92 -17.59 -12.18
N SER A 5 -6.98 -17.14 -11.37
CA SER A 5 -7.20 -17.02 -9.93
C SER A 5 -7.66 -15.61 -9.62
N ASP A 6 -8.86 -15.47 -9.05
CA ASP A 6 -9.48 -14.21 -8.70
C ASP A 6 -9.55 -14.08 -7.17
N TYR A 7 -8.89 -13.05 -6.63
CA TYR A 7 -8.79 -12.79 -5.21
C TYR A 7 -9.52 -11.48 -4.88
N LYS A 8 -10.52 -11.55 -4.01
CA LYS A 8 -11.19 -10.38 -3.45
C LYS A 8 -10.46 -9.95 -2.18
N LEU A 9 -10.15 -8.66 -2.09
CA LEU A 9 -9.42 -8.09 -0.97
C LEU A 9 -10.37 -7.43 0.02
N THR A 10 -9.96 -7.40 1.27
CA THR A 10 -10.70 -6.83 2.39
C THR A 10 -9.82 -5.85 3.18
N PRO A 11 -10.40 -4.86 3.87
CA PRO A 11 -9.63 -3.93 4.68
C PRO A 11 -8.86 -4.61 5.82
N ASP A 12 -7.56 -4.31 5.94
CA ASP A 12 -6.69 -4.80 7.02
C ASP A 12 -6.72 -3.83 8.22
N SER A 13 -7.78 -3.92 9.05
CA SER A 13 -7.97 -3.04 10.21
C SER A 13 -6.89 -3.21 11.28
N ARG A 14 -6.39 -4.43 11.49
CA ARG A 14 -5.32 -4.69 12.47
C ARG A 14 -3.99 -4.11 12.00
N GLY A 15 -3.64 -4.27 10.72
CA GLY A 15 -2.47 -3.63 10.13
C GLY A 15 -2.56 -2.10 10.14
N ALA A 16 -3.76 -1.56 9.87
CA ALA A 16 -4.02 -0.13 9.99
C ALA A 16 -3.79 0.40 11.40
N ALA A 17 -4.21 -0.34 12.44
CA ALA A 17 -3.99 0.04 13.83
C ALA A 17 -2.49 0.08 14.18
N TRP A 18 -1.71 -0.90 13.70
CA TRP A 18 -0.26 -0.90 13.90
C TRP A 18 0.43 0.25 13.19
N ASP A 19 0.05 0.52 11.93
CA ASP A 19 0.59 1.66 11.19
C ASP A 19 0.19 2.98 11.88
N ALA A 20 -1.05 3.11 12.37
CA ALA A 20 -1.49 4.30 13.12
C ALA A 20 -0.70 4.49 14.42
N LEU A 21 -0.46 3.42 15.18
CA LEU A 21 0.34 3.47 16.40
C LEU A 21 1.79 3.90 16.13
N LEU A 22 2.34 3.55 14.96
CA LEU A 22 3.69 3.96 14.57
C LEU A 22 3.75 5.42 14.10
N TYR A 23 2.82 5.85 13.25
CA TYR A 23 2.88 7.17 12.61
C TYR A 23 2.28 8.29 13.46
N LEU A 24 1.14 8.05 14.12
CA LEU A 24 0.37 9.12 14.79
C LEU A 24 1.16 9.77 15.93
N PRO A 25 1.82 9.03 16.85
CA PRO A 25 2.59 9.66 17.92
C PRO A 25 3.75 10.50 17.40
N VAL A 26 4.44 10.02 16.35
CA VAL A 26 5.57 10.73 15.74
C VAL A 26 5.11 12.04 15.10
N VAL A 27 4.03 12.00 14.31
CA VAL A 27 3.48 13.20 13.66
C VAL A 27 3.02 14.22 14.71
N VAL A 28 2.33 13.77 15.76
CA VAL A 28 1.87 14.65 16.85
C VAL A 28 3.06 15.27 17.58
N LEU A 29 4.09 14.49 17.92
CA LEU A 29 5.27 14.98 18.62
C LEU A 29 6.04 16.00 17.78
N LEU A 30 6.26 15.71 16.49
CA LEU A 30 6.95 16.62 15.57
C LEU A 30 6.17 17.93 15.39
N GLY A 31 4.85 17.85 15.22
CA GLY A 31 3.98 19.02 15.09
C GLY A 31 3.94 19.86 16.37
N ALA A 32 3.79 19.21 17.53
CA ALA A 32 3.78 19.91 18.82
C ALA A 32 5.12 20.61 19.09
N TYR A 33 6.24 19.92 18.86
CA TYR A 33 7.57 20.50 19.10
C TYR A 33 7.92 21.59 18.08
N SER A 34 7.45 21.45 16.84
CA SER A 34 7.52 22.53 15.84
C SER A 34 6.86 23.82 16.35
N LEU A 35 5.64 23.73 16.91
CA LEU A 35 4.94 24.87 17.46
C LEU A 35 5.69 25.48 18.66
N VAL A 36 6.24 24.65 19.55
CA VAL A 36 7.06 25.12 20.68
C VAL A 36 8.26 25.93 20.18
N LEU A 37 9.02 25.41 19.21
CA LEU A 37 10.18 26.09 18.66
C LEU A 37 9.81 27.39 17.92
N TRP A 38 8.64 27.41 17.29
CA TRP A 38 8.11 28.61 16.64
C TRP A 38 7.94 29.76 17.64
N TYR A 39 7.33 29.49 18.80
CA TYR A 39 7.15 30.47 19.88
C TYR A 39 8.47 30.85 20.57
N GLN A 40 9.51 30.02 20.49
CA GLN A 40 10.84 30.30 21.03
C GLN A 40 11.75 31.10 20.07
N ASN A 41 11.18 31.69 19.00
CA ASN A 41 11.92 32.37 17.93
C ASN A 41 12.94 31.47 17.20
N ASN A 42 12.83 30.15 17.32
CA ASN A 42 13.65 29.20 16.57
C ASN A 42 12.92 28.70 15.32
N GLN A 43 12.66 29.64 14.40
CA GLN A 43 11.79 29.43 13.24
C GLN A 43 12.36 28.41 12.24
N MET A 44 13.68 28.38 12.05
CA MET A 44 14.31 27.44 11.12
C MET A 44 13.98 25.98 11.50
N PHE A 45 14.19 25.60 12.76
CA PHE A 45 13.91 24.25 13.23
C PHE A 45 12.40 23.99 13.34
N ALA A 46 11.60 25.01 13.69
CA ALA A 46 10.15 24.88 13.66
C ALA A 46 9.63 24.48 12.27
N TYR A 47 10.06 25.17 11.22
CA TYR A 47 9.68 24.84 9.84
C TYR A 47 10.12 23.44 9.42
N LEU A 48 11.36 23.06 9.76
CA LEU A 48 11.88 21.73 9.46
C LEU A 48 11.02 20.63 10.10
N LEU A 49 10.67 20.79 11.37
CA LEU A 49 9.85 19.81 12.09
C LEU A 49 8.41 19.77 11.59
N MET A 50 7.83 20.93 11.24
CA MET A 50 6.49 20.97 10.65
C MET A 50 6.49 20.26 9.29
N PHE A 51 7.50 20.53 8.46
CA PHE A 51 7.67 19.84 7.18
C PHE A 51 7.76 18.32 7.38
N LEU A 52 8.58 17.86 8.34
CA LEU A 52 8.71 16.44 8.62
C LEU A 52 7.40 15.83 9.15
N ALA A 53 6.67 16.54 10.00
CA ALA A 53 5.36 16.12 10.50
C ALA A 53 4.36 15.94 9.34
N CYS A 54 4.27 16.93 8.44
CA CYS A 54 3.42 16.85 7.25
C CYS A 54 3.84 15.71 6.31
N PHE A 55 5.14 15.56 6.07
CA PHE A 55 5.67 14.50 5.20
C PHE A 55 5.38 13.10 5.75
N MET A 56 5.65 12.88 7.03
CA MET A 56 5.36 11.61 7.71
C MET A 56 3.85 11.35 7.79
N GLY A 57 3.06 12.39 8.06
CA GLY A 57 1.60 12.31 8.06
C GLY A 57 1.05 11.94 6.69
N PHE A 58 1.61 12.48 5.61
CA PHE A 58 1.21 12.15 4.23
C PHE A 58 1.54 10.69 3.88
N ILE A 59 2.76 10.24 4.16
CA ILE A 59 3.18 8.85 3.89
C ILE A 59 2.37 7.86 4.73
N GLY A 60 2.30 8.09 6.05
CA GLY A 60 1.56 7.23 6.98
C GLY A 60 0.07 7.21 6.66
N GLY A 61 -0.51 8.38 6.40
CA GLY A 61 -1.91 8.54 5.98
C GLY A 61 -2.21 7.76 4.71
N ASN A 62 -1.41 7.90 3.66
CA ASN A 62 -1.62 7.13 2.43
C ASN A 62 -1.48 5.61 2.65
N ARG A 63 -0.51 5.17 3.46
CA ARG A 63 -0.34 3.76 3.81
C ARG A 63 -1.57 3.20 4.54
N ILE A 64 -2.11 3.93 5.51
CA ILE A 64 -3.29 3.52 6.29
C ILE A 64 -4.55 3.57 5.43
N LEU A 65 -4.82 4.72 4.79
CA LEU A 65 -6.08 4.97 4.07
C LEU A 65 -6.16 4.19 2.76
N SER A 66 -5.09 4.18 1.96
CA SER A 66 -5.07 3.50 0.67
C SER A 66 -4.64 2.03 0.79
N GLY A 67 -3.51 1.80 1.48
CA GLY A 67 -2.87 0.49 1.54
C GLY A 67 -3.57 -0.50 2.47
N ARG A 68 -4.03 -0.07 3.66
CA ARG A 68 -4.65 -0.96 4.65
C ARG A 68 -6.17 -0.97 4.59
N LEU A 69 -6.77 0.21 4.73
CA LEU A 69 -8.23 0.37 4.84
C LEU A 69 -8.93 0.43 3.49
N MET A 70 -8.16 0.61 2.40
CA MET A 70 -8.65 0.63 1.03
C MET A 70 -9.78 1.65 0.82
N LEU A 71 -9.66 2.84 1.42
CA LEU A 71 -10.68 3.90 1.40
C LEU A 71 -10.56 4.81 0.17
N LEU A 72 -9.35 4.96 -0.39
CA LEU A 72 -9.13 5.82 -1.53
C LEU A 72 -9.69 5.21 -2.83
N PRO A 73 -10.12 6.02 -3.81
CA PRO A 73 -10.67 5.52 -5.08
C PRO A 73 -9.71 4.61 -5.85
N SER A 74 -8.41 4.88 -5.77
CA SER A 74 -7.35 4.11 -6.41
C SER A 74 -6.85 2.93 -5.58
N ALA A 75 -7.47 2.63 -4.44
CA ALA A 75 -7.06 1.50 -3.62
C ALA A 75 -7.41 0.18 -4.31
N PRO A 76 -6.50 -0.81 -4.32
CA PRO A 76 -6.76 -2.11 -4.91
C PRO A 76 -7.77 -2.88 -4.04
N ILE A 77 -8.86 -3.36 -4.64
CA ILE A 77 -9.92 -4.17 -3.99
C ILE A 77 -9.99 -5.61 -4.50
N ALA A 78 -9.36 -5.89 -5.64
CA ALA A 78 -9.31 -7.22 -6.23
C ALA A 78 -8.00 -7.43 -6.97
N LEU A 79 -7.55 -8.68 -7.00
CA LEU A 79 -6.38 -9.13 -7.74
C LEU A 79 -6.76 -10.34 -8.57
N SER A 80 -6.54 -10.26 -9.87
CA SER A 80 -6.75 -11.35 -10.81
C SER A 80 -5.42 -11.72 -11.42
N VAL A 81 -5.03 -12.99 -11.31
CA VAL A 81 -3.77 -13.51 -11.83
C VAL A 81 -4.07 -14.49 -12.97
N SER A 82 -3.48 -14.24 -14.13
CA SER A 82 -3.46 -15.16 -15.26
C SER A 82 -2.00 -15.50 -15.63
N LYS A 83 -1.78 -16.41 -16.58
CA LYS A 83 -0.42 -16.71 -17.07
C LYS A 83 0.26 -15.55 -17.81
N GLN A 84 -0.51 -14.60 -18.36
CA GLN A 84 0.00 -13.57 -19.28
C GLN A 84 -0.11 -12.15 -18.74
N HIS A 85 -1.06 -11.89 -17.84
CA HIS A 85 -1.33 -10.56 -17.28
C HIS A 85 -1.80 -10.66 -15.83
N VAL A 86 -1.52 -9.61 -15.06
CA VAL A 86 -2.05 -9.40 -13.72
C VAL A 86 -2.99 -8.21 -13.78
N THR A 87 -4.24 -8.39 -13.36
CA THR A 87 -5.25 -7.33 -13.34
C THR A 87 -5.58 -6.97 -11.90
N ILE A 88 -5.60 -5.67 -11.62
CA ILE A 88 -5.92 -5.11 -10.32
C ILE A 88 -7.24 -4.36 -10.45
N GLY A 89 -8.26 -4.78 -9.70
CA GLY A 89 -9.51 -4.04 -9.56
C GLY A 89 -9.36 -2.96 -8.49
N LEU A 90 -9.80 -1.74 -8.79
CA LEU A 90 -9.72 -0.58 -7.90
C LEU A 90 -11.08 -0.25 -7.28
N ARG A 91 -11.09 0.48 -6.16
CA ARG A 91 -12.31 0.87 -5.43
C ARG A 91 -13.30 1.68 -6.27
N ASN A 92 -12.80 2.48 -7.21
CA ASN A 92 -13.63 3.25 -8.16
C ASN A 92 -14.20 2.41 -9.31
N ASN A 93 -14.14 1.07 -9.23
CA ASN A 93 -14.53 0.12 -10.28
C ASN A 93 -13.64 0.15 -11.54
N GLU A 94 -12.54 0.91 -11.56
CA GLU A 94 -11.57 0.80 -12.64
C GLU A 94 -10.75 -0.50 -12.51
N GLN A 95 -10.27 -0.99 -13.65
CA GLN A 95 -9.35 -2.12 -13.71
C GLN A 95 -8.03 -1.70 -14.34
N VAL A 96 -6.93 -2.07 -13.69
CA VAL A 96 -5.58 -1.83 -14.19
C VAL A 96 -4.96 -3.17 -14.54
N SER A 97 -4.73 -3.42 -15.82
CA SER A 97 -4.00 -4.60 -16.30
C SER A 97 -2.53 -4.27 -16.47
N LEU A 98 -1.68 -4.96 -15.72
CA LEU A 98 -0.23 -4.95 -15.88
C LEU A 98 0.13 -5.93 -17.01
N ALA A 99 0.62 -5.38 -18.12
CA ALA A 99 0.82 -6.13 -19.36
C ALA A 99 2.30 -6.37 -19.68
N LYS A 100 3.20 -5.53 -19.16
CA LYS A 100 4.65 -5.63 -19.42
C LYS A 100 5.43 -5.43 -18.13
N GLU A 101 6.63 -6.04 -18.09
CA GLU A 101 7.59 -5.90 -16.99
C GLU A 101 6.98 -6.21 -15.61
N VAL A 102 6.05 -7.17 -15.56
CA VAL A 102 5.44 -7.59 -14.30
C VAL A 102 6.51 -8.24 -13.45
N ARG A 103 6.78 -7.66 -12.28
CA ARG A 103 7.70 -8.21 -11.29
C ARG A 103 6.99 -8.39 -9.96
N PHE A 104 7.27 -9.53 -9.35
CA PHE A 104 6.75 -9.92 -8.05
C PHE A 104 7.86 -9.91 -6.99
N PHE A 105 7.56 -9.27 -5.86
CA PHE A 105 8.48 -9.15 -4.72
C PHE A 105 7.81 -9.71 -3.47
N SER A 106 8.27 -10.87 -2.99
CA SER A 106 7.84 -11.40 -1.70
C SER A 106 8.59 -10.69 -0.56
N ASP A 107 7.87 -10.24 0.47
CA ASP A 107 8.50 -9.76 1.71
C ASP A 107 9.22 -10.91 2.44
N TYR A 108 10.38 -10.61 3.03
CA TYR A 108 11.15 -11.57 3.82
C TYR A 108 10.39 -12.04 5.06
N ALA A 109 9.63 -11.15 5.70
CA ALA A 109 8.82 -11.49 6.86
C ALA A 109 7.49 -12.18 6.49
N GLY A 110 7.18 -12.34 5.20
CA GLY A 110 5.96 -12.99 4.71
C GLY A 110 4.66 -12.24 4.99
N LYS A 111 4.72 -10.98 5.44
CA LYS A 111 3.53 -10.20 5.84
C LYS A 111 2.91 -9.40 4.70
N SER A 112 3.63 -9.29 3.58
CA SER A 112 3.17 -8.60 2.38
C SER A 112 3.89 -9.10 1.13
N PHE A 113 3.41 -8.66 -0.03
CA PHE A 113 4.16 -8.73 -1.27
C PHE A 113 3.93 -7.48 -2.11
N GLY A 114 4.90 -7.17 -2.96
CA GLY A 114 4.85 -6.09 -3.93
C GLY A 114 4.64 -6.63 -5.35
N LEU A 115 3.90 -5.88 -6.14
CA LEU A 115 3.79 -6.06 -7.58
C LEU A 115 4.14 -4.75 -8.27
N THR A 116 4.99 -4.83 -9.28
CA THR A 116 5.26 -3.70 -10.18
C THR A 116 5.02 -4.13 -11.61
N GLY A 117 4.61 -3.21 -12.47
CA GLY A 117 4.52 -3.47 -13.90
C GLY A 117 4.14 -2.22 -14.67
N VAL A 118 4.11 -2.36 -15.99
CA VAL A 118 3.66 -1.31 -16.91
C VAL A 118 2.23 -1.65 -17.35
N ASP A 119 1.33 -0.68 -17.20
CA ASP A 119 -0.05 -0.81 -17.64
C ASP A 119 -0.20 -0.61 -19.16
N MET A 120 -1.40 -0.83 -19.68
CA MET A 120 -1.70 -0.68 -21.12
C MET A 120 -1.48 0.74 -21.66
N SER A 121 -1.44 1.76 -20.79
CA SER A 121 -1.13 3.15 -21.16
C SER A 121 0.37 3.45 -21.17
N GLY A 122 1.22 2.45 -20.87
CA GLY A 122 2.67 2.62 -20.76
C GLY A 122 3.11 3.20 -19.42
N LYS A 123 2.21 3.35 -18.44
CA LYS A 123 2.54 3.92 -17.13
C LYS A 123 3.02 2.83 -16.18
N LYS A 124 4.13 3.09 -15.49
CA LYS A 124 4.61 2.25 -14.39
C LYS A 124 3.66 2.32 -13.20
N ARG A 125 3.29 1.16 -12.68
CA ARG A 125 2.40 0.98 -11.54
C ARG A 125 3.07 0.10 -10.50
N GLN A 126 2.80 0.39 -9.24
CA GLN A 126 3.26 -0.39 -8.10
C GLN A 126 2.11 -0.56 -7.13
N TYR A 127 1.96 -1.79 -6.64
CA TYR A 127 0.97 -2.18 -5.65
C TYR A 127 1.67 -2.99 -4.56
N VAL A 128 1.21 -2.81 -3.33
CA VAL A 128 1.65 -3.60 -2.19
C VAL A 128 0.41 -4.20 -1.56
N PHE A 129 0.44 -5.51 -1.37
CA PHE A 129 -0.65 -6.28 -0.78
C PHE A 129 -0.17 -6.84 0.54
N HIS A 130 -0.99 -6.68 1.58
CA HIS A 130 -0.73 -7.16 2.91
C HIS A 130 -1.51 -8.44 3.17
N ARG A 131 -0.91 -9.37 3.93
CA ARG A 131 -1.53 -10.63 4.33
C ARG A 131 -2.93 -10.45 4.92
N GLY A 132 -3.11 -9.41 5.75
CA GLY A 132 -4.39 -9.12 6.41
C GLY A 132 -5.51 -8.67 5.46
N GLN A 133 -5.21 -8.45 4.17
CA GLN A 133 -6.23 -8.11 3.17
C GLN A 133 -6.90 -9.33 2.54
N PHE A 134 -6.34 -10.52 2.74
CA PHE A 134 -6.88 -11.77 2.22
C PHE A 134 -7.74 -12.42 3.30
N GLU A 135 -8.84 -13.04 2.89
CA GLU A 135 -9.82 -13.65 3.81
C GLU A 135 -9.20 -14.74 4.69
N SER A 136 -8.23 -15.49 4.16
CA SER A 136 -7.51 -16.52 4.91
C SER A 136 -6.05 -16.62 4.50
N GLN A 137 -5.25 -17.25 5.37
CA GLN A 137 -3.85 -17.56 5.08
C GLN A 137 -3.70 -18.42 3.82
N ALA A 138 -4.59 -19.40 3.63
CA ALA A 138 -4.56 -20.28 2.46
C ALA A 138 -4.74 -19.50 1.15
N ILE A 139 -5.65 -18.52 1.13
CA ILE A 139 -5.87 -17.67 -0.05
C ILE A 139 -4.66 -16.76 -0.31
N TYR A 140 -4.04 -16.24 0.75
CA TYR A 140 -2.80 -15.46 0.62
C TYR A 140 -1.65 -16.31 0.04
N ASP A 141 -1.49 -17.55 0.52
CA ASP A 141 -0.45 -18.45 0.05
C ASP A 141 -0.69 -18.91 -1.40
N ASP A 142 -1.95 -19.11 -1.79
CA ASP A 142 -2.35 -19.37 -3.19
C ASP A 142 -2.02 -18.18 -4.09
N ALA A 143 -2.32 -16.95 -3.65
CA ALA A 143 -1.95 -15.72 -4.34
C ALA A 143 -0.42 -15.63 -4.54
N LEU A 144 0.37 -15.88 -3.50
CA LEU A 144 1.82 -15.93 -3.60
C LEU A 144 2.29 -16.99 -4.61
N ALA A 145 1.73 -18.20 -4.55
CA ALA A 145 2.10 -19.28 -5.45
C ALA A 145 1.79 -18.92 -6.92
N SER A 146 0.63 -18.35 -7.18
CA SER A 146 0.21 -17.91 -8.52
C SER A 146 1.11 -16.81 -9.11
N LEU A 147 1.69 -15.95 -8.26
CA LEU A 147 2.54 -14.84 -8.67
C LEU A 147 4.03 -15.20 -8.80
N ARG A 148 4.47 -16.38 -8.31
CA ARG A 148 5.88 -16.80 -8.38
C ARG A 148 6.44 -16.88 -9.80
N VAL A 149 5.59 -17.04 -10.81
CA VAL A 149 5.98 -17.02 -12.22
C VAL A 149 6.54 -15.66 -12.68
N TYR A 150 6.28 -14.59 -11.91
CA TYR A 150 6.73 -13.22 -12.18
C TYR A 150 7.90 -12.77 -11.29
N LYS A 151 8.57 -13.71 -10.60
CA LYS A 151 9.72 -13.41 -9.75
C LYS A 151 10.97 -13.08 -10.58
#